data_AF-A0A6J1WSE2-F1
#
_entry.id   AF-A0A6J1WSE2-F1
#
_cell.length_a   1.000
_cell.length_b   1.000
_cell.length_c   1.000
_cell.angle_alpha   90.00
_cell.angle_beta   90.00
_cell.angle_gamma   90.00
#
_symmetry.space_group_name_H-M   'P 1'
#
loop_
_entity.id
_entity.type
_entity.pdbx_description
1 polymer ?
#
loop_
_entity_poly.entity_id
_entity_poly.type
_entity_poly.pdbx_seq_one_letter_code
_entity_poly.pdbx_strand_id
1 'polypeptide(L)'
;MYQPNCGLENLMLSWGHDEYLYRFLIHNKAKLPKEAFYMIRYHSFYPWHAGGDYQHLLKEGDEKIRESVLKFNRYDLYTKSAAIPDVEALWPYYESLIDKYMPGILEF
;
A
#
# COMPACT_ATOMS: atom_id res chain seq x y z
N MET A 1 -15.96 9.39 17.56
CA MET A 1 -14.74 9.71 16.78
C MET A 1 -15.01 9.53 15.30
N TYR A 2 -15.42 8.33 14.84
CA TYR A 2 -15.83 8.11 13.45
C TYR A 2 -17.34 8.09 13.29
N GLN A 3 -17.82 8.60 12.15
CA GLN A 3 -19.19 8.41 11.70
C GLN A 3 -19.30 7.08 10.93
N PRO A 4 -20.47 6.42 10.94
CA PRO A 4 -20.72 5.29 10.05
C PRO A 4 -20.40 5.66 8.60
N ASN A 5 -19.80 4.72 7.86
CA ASN A 5 -19.49 4.88 6.44
C ASN A 5 -18.62 6.11 6.11
N CYS A 6 -17.78 6.56 7.04
CA CYS A 6 -16.88 7.70 6.80
C CYS A 6 -15.78 7.40 5.77
N GLY A 7 -15.52 6.13 5.48
CA GLY A 7 -14.53 5.67 4.51
C GLY A 7 -13.13 5.55 5.08
N LEU A 8 -12.34 4.64 4.50
CA LEU A 8 -11.01 4.27 5.00
C LEU A 8 -10.06 5.46 5.16
N GLU A 9 -10.10 6.41 4.23
CA GLU A 9 -9.20 7.57 4.21
C GLU A 9 -9.39 8.53 5.39
N ASN A 10 -10.55 8.46 6.07
CA ASN A 10 -10.89 9.26 7.24
C ASN A 10 -10.62 8.53 8.56
N LEU A 11 -10.13 7.28 8.50
CA LEU A 11 -9.77 6.52 9.68
C LEU A 11 -8.35 6.87 10.11
N MET A 12 -8.17 7.12 11.40
CA MET A 12 -6.85 7.10 12.02
C MET A 12 -6.56 5.65 12.44
N LEU A 13 -5.70 5.00 11.66
CA LEU A 13 -5.21 3.65 11.94
C LEU A 13 -4.01 3.69 12.90
N SER A 14 -3.64 2.53 13.44
CA SER A 14 -2.41 2.37 14.22
C SER A 14 -1.21 2.81 13.40
N TRP A 15 -0.39 3.69 13.97
CA TRP A 15 0.81 4.19 13.30
C TRP A 15 1.80 3.04 12.99
N GLY A 16 2.34 3.04 11.77
CA GLY A 16 3.22 1.99 11.27
C GLY A 16 3.80 2.34 9.90
N HIS A 17 4.48 1.38 9.28
CA HIS A 17 5.14 1.56 7.99
C HIS A 17 4.15 1.87 6.86
N ASP A 18 2.92 1.35 6.92
CA ASP A 18 1.85 1.65 5.97
C ASP A 18 1.56 3.16 5.83
N GLU A 19 1.21 3.81 6.94
CA GLU A 19 0.85 5.23 6.95
C GLU A 19 2.09 6.11 6.72
N TYR A 20 3.26 5.71 7.25
CA TYR A 20 4.52 6.41 7.00
C TYR A 20 4.87 6.40 5.51
N LEU A 21 4.94 5.22 4.87
CA LEU A 21 5.33 5.12 3.47
C LEU A 21 4.30 5.78 2.56
N TYR A 22 3.00 5.65 2.85
CA TYR A 22 1.97 6.41 2.14
C TYR A 22 2.27 7.92 2.17
N ARG A 23 2.51 8.50 3.35
CA ARG A 23 2.80 9.94 3.49
C ARG A 23 4.12 10.34 2.82
N PHE A 24 5.16 9.53 2.96
CA PHE A 24 6.44 9.71 2.28
C PHE A 24 6.25 9.81 0.75
N LEU A 25 5.48 8.91 0.17
CA LEU A 25 5.23 8.89 -1.28
C LEU A 25 4.43 10.11 -1.74
N ILE A 26 3.46 10.56 -0.94
CA ILE A 26 2.70 11.79 -1.22
C ILE A 26 3.60 13.03 -1.11
N HIS A 27 4.40 13.13 -0.05
CA HIS A 27 5.36 14.23 0.17
C HIS A 27 6.34 14.37 -1.00
N ASN A 28 6.93 13.24 -1.41
CA ASN A 28 7.87 13.15 -2.52
C ASN A 28 7.21 13.15 -3.90
N LYS A 29 5.88 13.33 -3.99
CA LYS A 29 5.13 13.46 -5.25
C LYS A 29 5.37 12.29 -6.22
N ALA A 30 5.42 11.06 -5.69
CA ALA A 30 5.60 9.86 -6.50
C ALA A 30 4.54 9.77 -7.62
N LYS A 31 4.94 9.36 -8.82
CA LYS A 31 4.09 9.32 -10.02
C LYS A 31 3.37 7.97 -10.19
N LEU A 32 2.95 7.37 -9.07
CA LEU A 32 2.25 6.09 -9.06
C LEU A 32 0.75 6.29 -9.30
N PRO A 33 0.03 5.26 -9.79
CA PRO A 33 -1.43 5.29 -9.84
C PRO A 33 -2.03 5.28 -8.42
N LYS A 34 -3.26 5.77 -8.28
CA LYS A 34 -3.94 5.94 -6.99
C LYS A 34 -4.04 4.62 -6.21
N GLU A 35 -4.26 3.52 -6.91
CA GLU A 35 -4.35 2.17 -6.38
C GLU A 35 -3.05 1.74 -5.68
N ALA A 36 -1.88 2.14 -6.18
CA ALA A 36 -0.60 1.81 -5.56
C ALA A 36 -0.46 2.43 -4.17
N PHE A 37 -0.88 3.69 -4.03
CA PHE A 37 -0.87 4.36 -2.72
C PHE A 37 -1.78 3.67 -1.73
N TYR A 38 -2.98 3.25 -2.16
CA TYR A 38 -3.90 2.56 -1.26
C TYR A 38 -3.45 1.14 -0.91
N MET A 39 -2.85 0.40 -1.85
CA MET A 39 -2.24 -0.90 -1.55
C MET A 39 -1.18 -0.72 -0.45
N ILE A 40 -0.29 0.24 -0.58
CA ILE A 40 0.74 0.53 0.42
C ILE A 40 0.13 0.97 1.76
N ARG A 41 -0.87 1.85 1.74
CA ARG A 41 -1.46 2.41 2.96
C ARG A 41 -2.26 1.40 3.80
N TYR A 42 -2.75 0.32 3.19
CA TYR A 42 -3.68 -0.60 3.86
C TYR A 42 -3.28 -2.08 3.78
N HIS A 43 -2.08 -2.42 3.28
CA HIS A 43 -1.66 -3.82 3.14
C HIS A 43 -1.47 -4.55 4.48
N SER A 44 -1.31 -3.82 5.59
CA SER A 44 -1.24 -4.41 6.93
C SER A 44 -2.61 -4.44 7.62
N PHE A 45 -3.69 -3.93 7.00
CA PHE A 45 -5.01 -3.84 7.64
C PHE A 45 -5.81 -5.15 7.52
N TYR A 46 -5.22 -6.26 7.99
CA TYR A 46 -5.73 -7.63 7.86
C TYR A 46 -7.16 -7.85 8.38
N PRO A 47 -7.57 -7.31 9.54
CA PRO A 47 -8.94 -7.46 10.01
C PRO A 47 -9.96 -7.01 8.95
N TRP A 48 -9.65 -5.96 8.20
CA TRP A 48 -10.51 -5.48 7.12
C TRP A 48 -10.35 -6.31 5.84
N HIS A 49 -9.17 -6.34 5.22
CA HIS A 49 -9.05 -6.89 3.87
C HIS A 49 -9.22 -8.42 3.82
N ALA A 50 -8.78 -9.14 4.86
CA ALA A 50 -8.87 -10.60 4.96
C ALA A 50 -9.94 -11.08 5.95
N GLY A 51 -10.09 -10.40 7.09
CA GLY A 51 -11.02 -10.79 8.16
C GLY A 51 -12.48 -10.41 7.89
N GLY A 52 -12.73 -9.41 7.03
CA GLY A 52 -14.08 -8.92 6.75
C GLY A 52 -14.66 -8.00 7.83
N ASP A 53 -13.85 -7.60 8.83
CA ASP A 53 -14.25 -6.63 9.85
C ASP A 53 -14.31 -5.20 9.29
N TYR A 54 -14.70 -4.25 10.15
CA TYR A 54 -14.73 -2.80 9.87
C TYR A 54 -15.69 -2.34 8.75
N GLN A 55 -16.57 -3.21 8.26
CA GLN A 55 -17.56 -2.90 7.20
C GLN A 55 -18.43 -1.67 7.51
N HIS A 56 -18.77 -1.46 8.78
CA HIS A 56 -19.58 -0.33 9.25
C HIS A 56 -18.91 1.05 9.05
N LEU A 57 -17.62 1.08 8.73
CA LEU A 57 -16.87 2.31 8.46
C LEU A 57 -16.63 2.54 6.96
N LEU A 58 -16.87 1.55 6.10
CA LEU A 58 -16.57 1.64 4.67
C LEU A 58 -17.60 2.47 3.92
N LYS A 59 -17.14 3.20 2.90
CA LYS A 59 -17.98 3.96 1.97
C LYS A 59 -17.98 3.34 0.58
N GLU A 60 -18.84 3.87 -0.29
CA GLU A 60 -18.83 3.50 -1.72
C GLU A 60 -17.43 3.71 -2.33
N GLY A 61 -16.92 2.68 -2.99
CA GLY A 61 -15.58 2.68 -3.61
C GLY A 61 -14.49 2.02 -2.76
N ASP A 62 -14.66 1.86 -1.45
CA ASP A 62 -13.66 1.18 -0.61
C ASP A 62 -13.50 -0.31 -0.98
N GLU A 63 -14.53 -0.94 -1.56
CA GLU A 63 -14.43 -2.32 -2.04
C GLU A 63 -13.44 -2.45 -3.21
N LYS A 64 -13.36 -1.48 -4.12
CA LYS A 64 -12.36 -1.47 -5.20
C LYS A 64 -10.93 -1.35 -4.64
N ILE A 65 -10.79 -0.62 -3.53
CA ILE A 65 -9.52 -0.55 -2.80
C ILE A 65 -9.18 -1.93 -2.23
N ARG A 66 -10.16 -2.60 -1.60
CA ARG A 66 -9.99 -3.95 -1.06
C ARG A 66 -9.55 -4.96 -2.12
N GLU A 67 -10.17 -4.96 -3.29
CA GLU A 67 -9.78 -5.81 -4.41
C GLU A 67 -8.31 -5.62 -4.80
N SER A 68 -7.86 -4.37 -4.85
CA SER A 68 -6.47 -4.03 -5.16
C SER A 68 -5.51 -4.51 -4.06
N VAL A 69 -5.87 -4.28 -2.79
CA VAL A 69 -5.09 -4.72 -1.62
C VAL A 69 -4.98 -6.24 -1.59
N LEU A 70 -6.07 -6.98 -1.81
CA LEU A 70 -6.07 -8.44 -1.87
C LEU A 70 -5.23 -8.97 -3.03
N LYS A 71 -5.25 -8.30 -4.19
CA LYS A 71 -4.39 -8.68 -5.31
C LYS A 71 -2.91 -8.55 -4.96
N PHE A 72 -2.52 -7.46 -4.28
CA PHE A 72 -1.15 -7.25 -3.80
C PHE A 72 -0.76 -8.21 -2.68
N ASN A 73 -1.64 -8.43 -1.71
CA ASN A 73 -1.39 -9.24 -0.52
C ASN A 73 -0.97 -10.69 -0.86
N ARG A 74 -1.49 -11.25 -1.97
CA ARG A 74 -1.04 -12.56 -2.45
C ARG A 74 0.47 -12.60 -2.72
N TYR A 75 1.03 -11.55 -3.28
CA TYR A 75 2.47 -11.48 -3.54
C TYR A 75 3.24 -11.21 -2.25
N ASP A 76 2.85 -10.21 -1.45
CA ASP A 76 3.48 -9.93 -0.15
C ASP A 76 3.56 -11.20 0.73
N LEU A 77 2.46 -11.95 0.85
CA LEU A 77 2.43 -13.11 1.73
C LEU A 77 3.14 -14.32 1.14
N TYR A 78 2.83 -14.69 -0.12
CA TYR A 78 3.20 -15.99 -0.65
C TYR A 78 4.50 -16.01 -1.46
N THR A 79 5.15 -14.87 -1.72
CA THR A 79 6.51 -14.88 -2.29
C THR A 79 7.60 -14.96 -1.22
N LYS A 80 7.25 -14.96 0.08
CA LYS A 80 8.19 -15.15 1.18
C LYS A 80 8.80 -16.55 1.10
N SER A 81 10.10 -16.62 0.85
CA SER A 81 10.87 -17.84 0.66
C SER A 81 12.23 -17.74 1.34
N ALA A 82 12.82 -18.88 1.69
CA ALA A 82 14.20 -18.94 2.18
C ALA A 82 15.22 -18.66 1.06
N ALA A 83 14.85 -18.89 -0.20
CA ALA A 83 15.69 -18.57 -1.34
C ALA A 83 15.72 -17.05 -1.56
N ILE A 84 16.91 -16.47 -1.53
CA ILE A 84 17.14 -15.05 -1.78
C ILE A 84 17.28 -14.85 -3.30
N PRO A 85 16.58 -13.88 -3.92
CA PRO A 85 16.74 -13.60 -5.34
C PRO A 85 18.11 -12.99 -5.65
N ASP A 86 18.57 -13.14 -6.89
CA ASP A 86 19.77 -12.46 -7.38
C ASP A 86 19.49 -10.95 -7.52
N VAL A 87 19.92 -10.18 -6.53
CA VAL A 87 19.67 -8.74 -6.46
C VAL A 87 20.43 -7.99 -7.54
N GLU A 88 21.65 -8.41 -7.87
CA GLU A 88 22.49 -7.73 -8.88
C GLU A 88 21.88 -7.87 -10.28
N ALA A 89 21.38 -9.06 -10.61
CA ALA A 89 20.69 -9.29 -11.88
C ALA A 89 19.36 -8.51 -11.98
N LEU A 90 18.66 -8.30 -10.87
CA LEU A 90 17.36 -7.61 -10.84
C LEU A 90 17.49 -6.09 -10.76
N TRP A 91 18.58 -5.56 -10.20
CA TRP A 91 18.75 -4.13 -9.92
C TRP A 91 18.45 -3.22 -11.13
N PRO A 92 19.00 -3.47 -12.34
CA PRO A 92 18.78 -2.56 -13.48
C PRO A 92 17.30 -2.41 -13.84
N TYR A 93 16.50 -3.46 -13.66
CA TYR A 93 15.06 -3.40 -13.90
C TYR A 93 14.36 -2.52 -12.87
N TYR A 94 14.59 -2.75 -11.58
CA TYR A 94 13.93 -1.97 -10.52
C TYR A 94 14.40 -0.51 -10.48
N GLU A 95 15.67 -0.25 -10.76
CA GLU A 95 16.22 1.11 -10.90
C GLU A 95 15.49 1.88 -12.01
N SER A 96 15.25 1.25 -13.17
CA SER A 96 14.48 1.89 -14.26
C SER A 96 13.05 2.27 -13.86
N LEU A 97 12.44 1.52 -12.93
CA LEU A 97 11.12 1.84 -12.39
C LEU A 97 11.19 2.97 -11.35
N ILE A 98 12.24 3.00 -10.52
CA ILE A 98 12.51 4.09 -9.58
C ILE A 98 12.67 5.39 -10.37
N ASP A 99 13.49 5.41 -11.41
CA ASP A 99 13.70 6.59 -12.27
C ASP A 99 12.40 7.08 -12.91
N LYS A 100 11.52 6.15 -13.29
CA LYS A 100 10.23 6.50 -13.88
C LYS A 100 9.25 7.11 -12.88
N TYR A 101 9.15 6.54 -11.67
CA TYR A 101 8.05 6.83 -10.75
C TYR A 101 8.43 7.70 -9.55
N MET A 102 9.69 7.68 -9.13
CA MET A 102 10.22 8.42 -7.98
C MET A 102 11.74 8.67 -8.11
N PRO A 103 12.17 9.40 -9.16
CA PRO A 103 13.59 9.63 -9.43
C PRO A 103 14.24 10.56 -8.41
N GLY A 104 15.57 10.44 -8.29
CA GLY A 104 16.40 11.36 -7.52
C GLY A 104 16.47 11.03 -6.03
N ILE A 105 17.00 11.99 -5.26
CA ILE A 105 17.14 11.86 -3.80
C ILE A 105 15.81 12.28 -3.15
N LEU A 106 15.25 11.39 -2.34
CA LEU A 106 13.97 11.59 -1.66
C LEU A 106 14.17 12.03 -0.20
N GLU A 107 13.16 12.72 0.35
CA GLU A 107 13.15 13.19 1.74
C GLU A 107 12.36 12.22 2.63
N PHE A 108 13.00 11.74 3.72
CA PHE A 108 12.50 10.70 4.63
C PHE A 108 11.94 11.23 5.94
#